data_AF-A0A1B6GQ00-F1
#
_entry.id   AF-A0A1B6GQ00-F1
#
_cell.length_a   1.000
_cell.length_b   1.000
_cell.length_c   1.000
_cell.angle_alpha   90.00
_cell.angle_beta   90.00
_cell.angle_gamma   90.00
#
_symmetry.space_group_name_H-M   'P 1'
#
loop_
_entity.id
_entity.type
_entity.pdbx_description
1 polymer ?
#
loop_
_entity_poly.entity_id
_entity_poly.type
_entity_poly.pdbx_seq_one_letter_code
_entity_poly.pdbx_strand_id
1 'polypeptide(L)'
;RHYKEDWHRYNLKQHLANRKLVSEEKFCQIAENDDMSSISGSESDSETELSSVTETEELTNQRVSHLLARRAKILFENQEGHMVSLYQCLLHNKKSEPTSEHQLVSLTKQLPAMKNWLIIMLGGGHMAAAVFNGSEVVRHKTFHSYTVRAKQGGSQSGRDNTGKHAKSAGASLRRYNEQALTQHVQDILSAWAPEVAACQLIFYRAVGPFNRSMLFGGKSPPLNKGDPRLRTVP
;
A
#
# COMPACT_ATOMS: atom_id res chain seq x y z
N ARG A 1 4.94 -21.84 -22.72
CA ARG A 1 3.56 -21.78 -22.18
C ARG A 1 3.47 -22.44 -20.78
N HIS A 2 4.55 -22.42 -19.98
CA HIS A 2 4.69 -23.14 -18.68
C HIS A 2 4.87 -22.20 -17.46
N TYR A 3 5.07 -20.89 -17.66
CA TYR A 3 5.41 -19.93 -16.58
C TYR A 3 4.28 -19.62 -15.59
N LYS A 4 3.07 -20.16 -15.82
CA LYS A 4 1.90 -19.94 -14.95
C LYS A 4 1.52 -21.14 -14.10
N GLU A 5 2.16 -22.29 -14.31
CA GLU A 5 1.83 -23.52 -13.61
C GLU A 5 2.40 -23.52 -12.19
N ASP A 6 1.68 -24.15 -11.27
CA ASP A 6 2.05 -24.16 -9.85
C ASP A 6 3.35 -24.95 -9.60
N TRP A 7 3.65 -25.93 -10.46
CA TRP A 7 4.94 -26.63 -10.49
C TRP A 7 6.12 -25.68 -10.72
N HIS A 8 5.98 -24.75 -11.68
CA HIS A 8 7.02 -23.77 -11.98
C HIS A 8 7.24 -22.82 -10.79
N ARG A 9 6.16 -22.34 -10.16
CA ARG A 9 6.25 -21.47 -8.97
C ARG A 9 6.83 -22.19 -7.77
N TYR A 10 6.49 -23.46 -7.57
CA TYR A 10 7.05 -24.30 -6.52
C TYR A 10 8.56 -24.47 -6.69
N ASN A 11 9.01 -24.81 -7.90
CA ASN A 11 10.43 -24.94 -8.20
C ASN A 11 11.19 -23.62 -8.11
N LEU A 12 10.57 -22.50 -8.47
CA LEU A 12 11.15 -21.17 -8.27
C LEU A 12 11.37 -20.87 -6.77
N LYS A 13 10.39 -21.18 -5.91
CA LYS A 13 10.52 -21.04 -4.45
C LYS A 13 11.59 -21.97 -3.88
N GLN A 14 11.68 -23.21 -4.35
CA GLN A 14 12.73 -24.15 -3.94
C GLN A 14 14.12 -23.66 -4.36
N HIS A 15 14.26 -23.12 -5.57
CA HIS A 15 15.50 -22.55 -6.06
C HIS A 15 15.94 -21.34 -5.23
N LEU A 16 15.02 -20.41 -4.92
CA LEU A 16 15.30 -19.26 -4.04
C LEU A 16 15.70 -19.68 -2.62
N ALA A 17 15.26 -20.87 -2.16
CA ALA A 17 15.62 -21.45 -0.88
C ALA A 17 16.85 -22.39 -0.94
N ASN A 18 17.59 -22.43 -2.06
CA ASN A 18 18.72 -23.34 -2.31
C ASN A 18 18.39 -24.83 -2.12
N ARG A 19 17.15 -25.23 -2.41
CA ARG A 19 16.68 -26.61 -2.36
C ARG A 19 16.69 -27.23 -3.76
N LYS A 20 16.76 -28.56 -3.82
CA LYS A 20 16.71 -29.29 -5.09
C LYS A 20 15.35 -29.10 -5.77
N LEU A 21 15.40 -28.87 -7.08
CA LEU A 21 14.24 -28.82 -7.96
C LEU A 21 13.53 -30.18 -8.00
N VAL A 22 12.22 -30.16 -8.12
CA VAL A 22 11.36 -31.34 -8.07
C VAL A 22 10.75 -31.56 -9.47
N SER A 23 10.74 -32.81 -9.94
CA SER A 23 10.07 -33.18 -11.19
C SER A 23 8.55 -33.07 -11.07
N GLU A 24 7.85 -32.92 -12.20
CA GLU A 24 6.39 -32.76 -12.22
C GLU A 24 5.65 -33.93 -11.56
N GLU A 25 6.07 -35.17 -11.85
CA GLU A 25 5.50 -36.39 -11.25
C GLU A 25 5.63 -36.41 -9.72
N LYS A 26 6.77 -35.94 -9.21
CA LYS A 26 7.03 -35.86 -7.77
C LYS A 26 6.30 -34.69 -7.12
N PHE A 27 6.05 -33.61 -7.86
CA PHE A 27 5.21 -32.51 -7.41
C PHE A 27 3.75 -32.93 -7.25
N CYS A 28 3.19 -33.71 -8.19
CA CYS A 28 1.84 -34.26 -8.06
C CYS A 28 1.72 -35.16 -6.82
N GLN A 29 2.70 -36.02 -6.56
CA GLN A 29 2.72 -36.86 -5.34
C GLN A 29 2.81 -36.04 -4.04
N ILE A 30 3.53 -34.92 -4.04
CA ILE A 30 3.60 -34.00 -2.88
C ILE A 30 2.28 -33.26 -2.70
N ALA A 31 1.62 -32.87 -3.79
CA ALA A 31 0.32 -32.19 -3.77
C ALA A 31 -0.83 -33.13 -3.33
N GLU A 32 -0.78 -34.41 -3.71
CA GLU A 32 -1.76 -35.43 -3.33
C GLU A 32 -1.64 -35.87 -1.86
N ASN A 33 -0.44 -35.77 -1.27
CA ASN A 33 -0.18 -36.13 0.14
C ASN A 33 -0.47 -35.00 1.15
N ASP A 34 -1.27 -34.00 0.77
CA ASP A 34 -1.91 -33.00 1.65
C ASP A 34 -0.98 -32.02 2.42
N ASP A 35 0.23 -31.74 1.90
CA ASP A 35 1.16 -30.77 2.50
C ASP A 35 1.12 -29.37 1.85
N MET A 36 0.12 -29.10 0.98
CA MET A 36 0.02 -27.87 0.18
C MET A 36 -1.36 -27.18 0.20
N SER A 37 -2.17 -27.41 1.24
CA SER A 37 -3.47 -26.73 1.43
C SER A 37 -3.36 -25.27 1.89
N SER A 38 -2.16 -24.74 2.13
CA SER A 38 -1.95 -23.40 2.72
C SER A 38 -1.41 -22.31 1.78
N ILE A 39 -1.31 -22.55 0.46
CA ILE A 39 -0.67 -21.60 -0.47
C ILE A 39 -1.62 -20.81 -1.39
N SER A 40 -2.92 -20.78 -1.09
CA SER A 40 -3.87 -19.89 -1.77
C SER A 40 -4.15 -18.65 -0.92
N GLY A 41 -3.23 -17.68 -0.96
CA GLY A 41 -3.36 -16.44 -0.21
C GLY A 41 -2.30 -15.41 -0.56
N SER A 42 -2.68 -14.43 -1.39
CA SER A 42 -2.03 -13.12 -1.57
C SER A 42 -0.62 -13.07 -2.15
N GLU A 43 -0.52 -13.02 -3.47
CA GLU A 43 0.63 -12.41 -4.16
C GLU A 43 0.13 -11.10 -4.83
N SER A 44 0.67 -9.98 -4.35
CA SER A 44 0.53 -8.66 -4.97
C SER A 44 1.69 -8.52 -5.93
N ASP A 45 1.45 -8.72 -7.23
CA ASP A 45 2.47 -8.56 -8.27
C ASP A 45 3.05 -7.13 -8.26
N SER A 46 4.30 -7.03 -7.81
CA SER A 46 5.22 -5.98 -8.23
C SER A 46 6.31 -6.65 -9.02
N GLU A 47 6.07 -6.77 -10.32
CA GLU A 47 7.01 -7.25 -11.33
C GLU A 47 8.13 -6.20 -11.50
N THR A 48 9.36 -6.53 -11.10
CA THR A 48 10.55 -5.93 -11.69
C THR A 48 11.61 -7.01 -11.89
N GLU A 49 11.83 -7.32 -13.16
CA GLU A 49 12.84 -8.23 -13.74
C GLU A 49 14.21 -8.14 -13.04
N LEU A 50 14.74 -9.28 -12.59
CA LEU A 50 16.09 -9.41 -12.06
C LEU A 50 16.98 -10.11 -13.10
N SER A 51 17.78 -9.34 -13.84
CA SER A 51 18.83 -9.90 -14.68
C SER A 51 19.99 -10.41 -13.81
N SER A 52 20.32 -11.68 -13.96
CA SER A 52 21.46 -12.35 -13.33
C SER A 52 22.80 -11.82 -13.86
N VAL A 53 23.66 -11.28 -12.99
CA VAL A 53 25.08 -11.04 -13.29
C VAL A 53 25.94 -11.24 -12.03
N THR A 54 27.11 -11.81 -12.27
CA THR A 54 28.11 -12.34 -11.34
C THR A 54 28.80 -11.30 -10.46
N GLU A 55 29.28 -11.78 -9.30
CA GLU A 55 29.67 -11.03 -8.11
C GLU A 55 30.99 -10.23 -8.25
N THR A 56 30.96 -8.96 -7.82
CA THR A 56 32.13 -8.16 -7.42
C THR A 56 31.80 -7.32 -6.17
N GLU A 57 32.80 -7.11 -5.31
CA GLU A 57 32.65 -6.57 -3.94
C GLU A 57 32.06 -5.15 -3.87
N GLU A 58 32.21 -4.30 -4.89
CA GLU A 58 31.61 -2.95 -4.94
C GLU A 58 30.06 -2.97 -4.97
N LEU A 59 29.46 -4.04 -5.48
CA LEU A 59 28.01 -4.22 -5.56
C LEU A 59 27.37 -4.49 -4.19
N THR A 60 28.15 -4.86 -3.18
CA THR A 60 27.64 -5.11 -1.83
C THR A 60 27.16 -3.83 -1.16
N ASN A 61 27.88 -2.71 -1.29
CA ASN A 61 27.46 -1.41 -0.74
C ASN A 61 26.24 -0.83 -1.45
N GLN A 62 26.10 -1.06 -2.77
CA GLN A 62 24.89 -0.68 -3.51
C GLN A 62 23.70 -1.57 -3.16
N ARG A 63 23.89 -2.88 -2.93
CA ARG A 63 22.83 -3.76 -2.44
C ARG A 63 22.44 -3.46 -1.00
N VAL A 64 23.38 -3.15 -0.12
CA VAL A 64 23.10 -2.75 1.27
C VAL A 64 22.34 -1.43 1.29
N SER A 65 22.76 -0.42 0.51
CA SER A 65 22.00 0.83 0.39
C SER A 65 20.63 0.62 -0.26
N HIS A 66 20.47 -0.28 -1.23
CA HIS A 66 19.18 -0.65 -1.80
C HIS A 66 18.29 -1.46 -0.83
N LEU A 67 18.88 -2.29 0.04
CA LEU A 67 18.19 -3.02 1.12
C LEU A 67 17.84 -2.11 2.30
N LEU A 68 18.65 -1.09 2.57
CA LEU A 68 18.38 -0.01 3.54
C LEU A 68 17.34 0.97 2.99
N ALA A 69 17.34 1.26 1.69
CA ALA A 69 16.27 1.99 0.99
C ALA A 69 14.95 1.19 0.95
N ARG A 70 15.02 -0.14 1.05
CA ARG A 70 13.87 -1.01 1.30
C ARG A 70 13.40 -0.99 2.76
N ARG A 71 14.15 -0.43 3.70
CA ARG A 71 13.65 -0.25 5.08
C ARG A 71 12.80 1.00 5.12
N ALA A 72 11.50 0.82 5.34
CA ALA A 72 10.59 1.92 5.67
C ALA A 72 10.96 2.66 6.98
N LYS A 73 12.06 2.30 7.64
CA LYS A 73 12.48 2.79 8.96
C LYS A 73 13.91 3.34 8.94
N ILE A 74 14.13 4.42 9.70
CA ILE A 74 15.42 4.99 10.04
C ILE A 74 15.76 4.59 11.49
N LEU A 75 17.04 4.33 11.74
CA LEU A 75 17.57 4.00 13.06
C LEU A 75 18.33 5.21 13.61
N PHE A 76 18.10 5.52 14.87
CA PHE A 76 18.80 6.54 15.64
C PHE A 76 19.47 5.87 16.84
N GLU A 77 20.69 6.26 17.14
CA GLU A 77 21.42 5.87 18.34
C GLU A 77 21.58 7.11 19.22
N ASN A 78 21.31 6.99 20.52
CA ASN A 78 21.62 8.05 21.48
C ASN A 78 23.05 7.88 22.03
N GLN A 79 23.51 8.84 22.84
CA GLN A 79 24.86 8.80 23.43
C GLN A 79 25.10 7.62 24.41
N GLU A 80 24.03 6.97 24.87
CA GLU A 80 24.07 5.82 25.78
C GLU A 80 24.06 4.47 25.02
N GLY A 81 24.04 4.50 23.69
CA GLY A 81 23.94 3.29 22.85
C GLY A 81 22.51 2.75 22.70
N HIS A 82 21.48 3.47 23.16
CA HIS A 82 20.09 3.09 22.96
C HIS A 82 19.66 3.35 21.51
N MET A 83 19.07 2.32 20.88
CA MET A 83 18.59 2.37 19.51
C MET A 83 17.08 2.65 19.45
N VAL A 84 16.68 3.62 18.62
CA VAL A 84 15.28 3.93 18.32
C VAL A 84 15.06 3.83 16.82
N SER A 85 13.99 3.15 16.40
CA SER A 85 13.59 3.06 14.99
C SER A 85 12.34 3.88 14.72
N LEU A 86 12.34 4.70 13.67
CA LEU A 86 11.19 5.51 13.23
C LEU A 86 10.84 5.21 11.78
N TYR A 87 9.56 5.20 11.43
CA TYR A 87 9.17 5.10 10.02
C TYR A 87 9.54 6.37 9.25
N GLN A 88 10.15 6.24 8.08
CA GLN A 88 10.58 7.34 7.21
C GLN A 88 9.42 8.28 6.84
N CYS A 89 8.24 7.70 6.61
CA CYS A 89 7.05 8.46 6.28
C CYS A 89 6.60 9.44 7.39
N LEU A 90 7.07 9.26 8.63
CA LEU A 90 6.80 10.24 9.69
C LEU A 90 7.62 11.53 9.49
N LEU A 91 8.77 11.45 8.83
CA LEU A 91 9.71 12.56 8.70
C LEU A 91 9.54 13.30 7.36
N HIS A 92 9.40 12.57 6.25
CA HIS A 92 9.32 13.18 4.92
C HIS A 92 8.48 12.35 3.94
N ASN A 93 8.16 12.95 2.79
CA ASN A 93 7.63 12.23 1.63
C ASN A 93 8.74 11.96 0.59
N LYS A 94 8.42 11.21 -0.46
CA LYS A 94 9.37 10.86 -1.54
C LYS A 94 9.92 12.05 -2.33
N LYS A 95 9.26 13.21 -2.28
CA LYS A 95 9.67 14.43 -3.00
C LYS A 95 10.48 15.38 -2.10
N SER A 96 10.51 15.13 -0.80
CA SER A 96 11.11 16.02 0.21
C SER A 96 12.14 15.26 1.05
N GLU A 97 12.93 14.40 0.41
CA GLU A 97 13.96 13.63 1.10
C GLU A 97 15.02 14.56 1.73
N PRO A 98 15.35 14.38 3.02
CA PRO A 98 16.40 15.13 3.68
C PRO A 98 17.77 14.88 3.04
N THR A 99 18.55 15.95 2.89
CA THR A 99 19.87 15.88 2.26
C THR A 99 21.00 15.68 3.27
N SER A 100 20.70 15.74 4.58
CA SER A 100 21.70 15.56 5.64
C SER A 100 21.10 14.92 6.90
N GLU A 101 21.96 14.28 7.69
CA GLU A 101 21.61 13.70 8.99
C GLU A 101 21.11 14.76 9.97
N HIS A 102 21.68 15.97 9.93
CA HIS A 102 21.25 17.06 10.80
C HIS A 102 19.79 17.47 10.53
N GLN A 103 19.36 17.44 9.27
CA GLN A 103 17.95 17.66 8.92
C GLN A 103 17.05 16.52 9.45
N LEU A 104 17.49 15.26 9.33
CA LEU A 104 16.76 14.11 9.89
C LEU A 104 16.57 14.23 11.41
N VAL A 105 17.63 14.53 12.14
CA VAL A 105 17.57 14.74 13.59
C VAL A 105 16.64 15.91 13.93
N SER A 106 16.67 16.99 13.15
CA SER A 106 15.80 18.15 13.36
C SER A 106 14.33 17.81 13.15
N LEU A 107 13.99 17.09 12.07
CA LEU A 107 12.62 16.61 11.80
C LEU A 107 12.14 15.66 12.90
N THR A 108 12.99 14.73 13.33
CA THR A 108 12.68 13.79 14.41
C THR A 108 12.36 14.53 15.71
N LYS A 109 13.13 15.58 16.05
CA LYS A 109 12.88 16.41 17.25
C LYS A 109 11.57 17.20 17.18
N GLN A 110 11.09 17.54 15.98
CA GLN A 110 9.81 18.25 15.80
C GLN A 110 8.60 17.33 15.84
N LEU A 111 8.76 16.05 15.52
CA LEU A 111 7.66 15.09 15.41
C LEU A 111 6.75 15.01 16.65
N PRO A 112 7.24 15.03 17.91
CA PRO A 112 6.37 15.01 19.10
C PRO A 112 5.42 16.21 19.22
N ALA A 113 5.74 17.34 18.58
CA ALA A 113 4.87 18.52 18.53
C ALA A 113 3.78 18.40 17.45
N MET A 114 3.91 17.44 16.52
CA MET A 114 2.93 17.18 15.48
C MET A 114 1.83 16.27 16.01
N LYS A 115 0.76 16.86 16.55
CA LYS A 115 -0.34 16.13 17.17
C LYS A 115 -1.54 15.91 16.24
N ASN A 116 -1.72 16.76 15.23
CA ASN A 116 -2.93 16.79 14.41
C ASN A 116 -2.75 15.95 13.16
N TRP A 117 -3.25 14.71 13.15
CA TRP A 117 -3.05 13.78 12.04
C TRP A 117 -4.38 13.32 11.46
N LEU A 118 -4.44 13.17 10.14
CA LEU A 118 -5.53 12.49 9.45
C LEU A 118 -5.05 11.12 8.97
N ILE A 119 -5.82 10.07 9.22
CA ILE A 119 -5.57 8.73 8.70
C ILE A 119 -6.79 8.30 7.88
N ILE A 120 -6.61 7.91 6.62
CA ILE A 120 -7.68 7.45 5.73
C ILE A 120 -7.30 6.12 5.08
N MET A 121 -8.20 5.15 5.10
CA MET A 121 -8.03 3.85 4.45
C MET A 121 -9.24 3.56 3.56
N LEU A 122 -8.97 3.27 2.29
CA LEU A 122 -9.96 2.95 1.25
C LEU A 122 -9.56 1.66 0.54
N GLY A 123 -10.49 0.70 0.49
CA GLY A 123 -10.26 -0.57 -0.21
C GLY A 123 -11.48 -1.48 -0.17
N GLY A 124 -11.74 -2.19 -1.27
CA GLY A 124 -12.82 -3.20 -1.34
C GLY A 124 -14.23 -2.67 -1.03
N GLY A 125 -14.48 -1.36 -1.21
CA GLY A 125 -15.73 -0.72 -0.81
C GLY A 125 -15.82 -0.32 0.66
N HIS A 126 -14.76 -0.54 1.45
CA HIS A 126 -14.64 -0.05 2.81
C HIS A 126 -13.96 1.31 2.84
N MET A 127 -14.43 2.15 3.75
CA MET A 127 -13.79 3.38 4.17
C MET A 127 -13.62 3.38 5.68
N ALA A 128 -12.43 3.78 6.12
CA ALA A 128 -12.17 4.15 7.50
C ALA A 128 -11.35 5.43 7.49
N ALA A 129 -11.81 6.48 8.17
CA ALA A 129 -11.08 7.72 8.31
C ALA A 129 -11.20 8.27 9.73
N ALA A 130 -10.13 8.88 10.22
CA ALA A 130 -10.14 9.57 11.50
C ALA A 130 -9.14 10.75 11.52
N VAL A 131 -9.55 11.84 12.17
CA VAL A 131 -8.70 12.97 12.54
C VAL A 131 -8.37 12.83 14.02
N PHE A 132 -7.10 12.93 14.35
CA PHE A 132 -6.55 12.84 15.70
C PHE A 132 -5.94 14.16 16.12
N ASN A 133 -5.99 14.45 17.42
CA ASN A 133 -5.15 15.43 18.11
C ASN A 133 -4.43 14.71 19.25
N GLY A 134 -3.20 14.28 19.00
CA GLY A 134 -2.45 13.42 19.91
C GLY A 134 -3.17 12.09 20.08
N SER A 135 -3.59 11.79 21.31
CA SER A 135 -4.35 10.58 21.63
C SER A 135 -5.87 10.71 21.44
N GLU A 136 -6.37 11.92 21.19
CA GLU A 136 -7.81 12.18 21.08
C GLU A 136 -8.32 12.04 19.65
N VAL A 137 -9.49 11.42 19.49
CA VAL A 137 -10.18 11.32 18.20
C VAL A 137 -11.08 12.55 18.04
N VAL A 138 -10.73 13.45 17.12
CA VAL A 138 -11.51 14.67 16.83
C VAL A 138 -12.69 14.35 15.93
N ARG A 139 -12.47 13.52 14.90
CA ARG A 139 -13.49 13.03 13.98
C ARG A 139 -13.17 11.58 13.62
N HIS A 140 -14.18 10.75 13.43
CA HIS A 140 -14.00 9.46 12.78
C HIS A 140 -15.25 9.02 12.03
N LYS A 141 -15.04 8.20 11.01
CA LYS A 141 -16.13 7.56 10.26
C LYS A 141 -15.62 6.26 9.65
N THR A 142 -16.46 5.24 9.70
CA THR A 142 -16.29 4.00 8.96
C THR A 142 -17.60 3.66 8.26
N PHE A 143 -17.50 3.08 7.06
CA PHE A 143 -18.66 2.48 6.39
C PHE A 143 -18.20 1.50 5.31
N HIS A 144 -19.15 0.69 4.83
CA HIS A 144 -18.95 -0.25 3.75
C HIS A 144 -20.02 -0.06 2.68
N SER A 145 -19.64 -0.25 1.42
CA SER A 145 -20.54 -0.32 0.29
C SER A 145 -20.15 -1.51 -0.58
N TYR A 146 -21.13 -2.33 -0.97
CA TYR A 146 -20.92 -3.51 -1.81
C TYR A 146 -20.55 -3.09 -3.25
N THR A 147 -19.27 -2.94 -3.52
CA THR A 147 -18.73 -2.51 -4.83
C THR A 147 -17.99 -3.61 -5.59
N VAL A 148 -17.61 -4.71 -4.93
CA VAL A 148 -16.81 -5.79 -5.52
C VAL A 148 -17.65 -6.93 -6.13
N ARG A 149 -17.03 -7.74 -7.01
CA ARG A 149 -17.64 -8.96 -7.56
C ARG A 149 -17.38 -10.17 -6.64
N ALA A 150 -18.43 -10.92 -6.30
CA ALA A 150 -18.40 -12.01 -5.32
C ALA A 150 -17.47 -13.21 -5.66
N LYS A 151 -17.10 -13.42 -6.95
CA LYS A 151 -16.36 -14.63 -7.37
C LYS A 151 -14.93 -14.42 -7.88
N GLN A 152 -14.54 -13.21 -8.29
CA GLN A 152 -13.24 -12.96 -8.93
C GLN A 152 -12.47 -11.76 -8.33
N GLY A 153 -13.08 -11.03 -7.39
CA GLY A 153 -12.51 -9.78 -6.87
C GLY A 153 -12.44 -8.67 -7.94
N GLY A 154 -11.97 -7.49 -7.53
CA GLY A 154 -11.76 -6.33 -8.42
C GLY A 154 -12.93 -5.35 -8.53
N SER A 155 -12.61 -4.09 -8.83
CA SER A 155 -13.59 -3.02 -9.04
C SER A 155 -14.29 -3.15 -10.40
N GLN A 156 -15.54 -2.72 -10.48
CA GLN A 156 -16.34 -2.70 -11.70
C GLN A 156 -15.75 -1.71 -12.71
N SER A 157 -15.32 -0.53 -12.26
CA SER A 157 -14.54 0.43 -13.05
C SER A 157 -13.29 -0.17 -13.70
N GLY A 158 -12.54 -1.00 -12.97
CA GLY A 158 -11.36 -1.69 -13.49
C GLY A 158 -11.71 -2.64 -14.64
N ARG A 159 -12.83 -3.36 -14.54
CA ARG A 159 -13.32 -4.26 -15.60
C ARG A 159 -13.83 -3.47 -16.81
N ASP A 160 -14.56 -2.39 -16.57
CA ASP A 160 -15.12 -1.54 -17.61
C ASP A 160 -13.99 -0.93 -18.47
N ASN A 161 -12.86 -0.54 -17.88
CA ASN A 161 -11.69 -0.03 -18.61
C ASN A 161 -11.00 -1.06 -19.54
N THR A 162 -11.35 -2.35 -19.46
CA THR A 162 -10.85 -3.40 -20.38
C THR A 162 -11.65 -3.49 -21.69
N GLY A 163 -12.58 -2.57 -21.93
CA GLY A 163 -13.39 -2.48 -23.16
C GLY A 163 -14.57 -3.46 -23.22
N LYS A 164 -14.78 -4.28 -22.19
CA LYS A 164 -15.92 -5.22 -22.08
C LYS A 164 -16.94 -4.71 -21.06
N HIS A 165 -17.75 -3.75 -21.48
CA HIS A 165 -18.83 -3.19 -20.67
C HIS A 165 -20.03 -4.13 -20.60
N ALA A 166 -20.13 -4.91 -19.53
CA ALA A 166 -21.34 -5.68 -19.27
C ALA A 166 -22.52 -4.72 -19.02
N LYS A 167 -23.64 -4.96 -19.71
CA LYS A 167 -24.92 -4.24 -19.53
C LYS A 167 -25.91 -5.02 -18.66
N SER A 168 -25.42 -5.76 -17.67
CA SER A 168 -26.29 -6.52 -16.75
C SER A 168 -26.74 -5.66 -15.56
N ALA A 169 -27.87 -6.01 -14.96
CA ALA A 169 -28.39 -5.34 -13.75
C ALA A 169 -27.33 -5.28 -12.63
N GLY A 170 -26.59 -6.37 -12.42
CA GLY A 170 -25.51 -6.41 -11.44
C GLY A 170 -24.29 -5.55 -11.79
N ALA A 171 -24.02 -5.28 -13.07
CA ALA A 171 -22.96 -4.35 -13.47
C ALA A 171 -23.40 -2.90 -13.21
N SER A 172 -24.64 -2.55 -13.56
CA SER A 172 -25.22 -1.23 -13.29
C SER A 172 -25.28 -0.92 -11.79
N LEU A 173 -25.73 -1.87 -10.96
CA LEU A 173 -25.79 -1.68 -9.51
C LEU A 173 -24.40 -1.42 -8.91
N ARG A 174 -23.37 -2.11 -9.37
CA ARG A 174 -21.99 -1.87 -8.90
C ARG A 174 -21.47 -0.50 -9.33
N ARG A 175 -21.77 -0.03 -10.55
CA ARG A 175 -21.41 1.33 -10.98
C ARG A 175 -22.08 2.38 -10.11
N TYR A 176 -23.37 2.22 -9.83
CA TYR A 176 -24.10 3.10 -8.93
C TYR A 176 -23.49 3.10 -7.52
N ASN A 177 -23.19 1.93 -6.96
CA ASN A 177 -22.55 1.82 -5.65
C ASN A 177 -21.15 2.45 -5.63
N GLU A 178 -20.35 2.30 -6.71
CA GLU A 178 -19.04 2.93 -6.84
C GLU A 178 -19.13 4.47 -6.89
N GLN A 179 -20.13 5.01 -7.58
CA GLN A 179 -20.39 6.45 -7.63
C GLN A 179 -20.86 6.97 -6.28
N ALA A 180 -21.82 6.29 -5.65
CA ALA A 180 -22.33 6.64 -4.32
C ALA A 180 -21.22 6.59 -3.26
N LEU A 181 -20.35 5.58 -3.30
CA LEU A 181 -19.17 5.48 -2.44
C LEU A 181 -18.23 6.67 -2.66
N THR A 182 -17.95 7.01 -3.92
CA THR A 182 -17.09 8.16 -4.26
C THR A 182 -17.66 9.45 -3.70
N GLN A 183 -18.94 9.72 -3.94
CA GLN A 183 -19.62 10.92 -3.46
C GLN A 183 -19.58 10.99 -1.92
N HIS A 184 -19.95 9.90 -1.24
CA HIS A 184 -19.98 9.87 0.22
C HIS A 184 -18.59 10.10 0.85
N VAL A 185 -17.51 9.54 0.27
CA VAL A 185 -16.14 9.81 0.71
C VAL A 185 -15.79 11.30 0.54
N GLN A 186 -16.13 11.88 -0.61
CA GLN A 186 -15.84 13.29 -0.88
C GLN A 186 -16.65 14.23 0.03
N ASP A 187 -17.92 13.94 0.28
CA ASP A 187 -18.78 14.71 1.17
C ASP A 187 -18.23 14.72 2.61
N ILE A 188 -17.78 13.56 3.11
CA ILE A 188 -17.16 13.47 4.45
C ILE A 188 -15.90 14.33 4.52
N LEU A 189 -15.01 14.24 3.52
CA LEU A 189 -13.76 15.01 3.52
C LEU A 189 -13.99 16.51 3.32
N SER A 190 -15.01 16.89 2.55
CA SER A 190 -15.45 18.28 2.44
C SER A 190 -16.03 18.80 3.76
N ALA A 191 -16.83 18.00 4.46
CA ALA A 191 -17.36 18.37 5.77
C ALA A 191 -16.26 18.48 6.85
N TRP A 192 -15.16 17.74 6.71
CA TRP A 192 -14.00 17.79 7.61
C TRP A 192 -12.91 18.74 7.13
N ALA A 193 -13.16 19.58 6.12
CA ALA A 193 -12.14 20.46 5.54
C ALA A 193 -11.41 21.34 6.57
N PRO A 194 -12.06 21.94 7.59
CA PRO A 194 -11.36 22.69 8.64
C PRO A 194 -10.39 21.83 9.45
N GLU A 195 -10.82 20.64 9.87
CA GLU A 195 -10.00 19.71 10.65
C GLU A 195 -8.83 19.16 9.82
N VAL A 196 -9.08 18.82 8.55
CA VAL A 196 -8.05 18.38 7.60
C VAL A 196 -7.02 19.49 7.33
N ALA A 197 -7.47 20.75 7.24
CA ALA A 197 -6.58 21.90 7.07
C ALA A 197 -5.66 22.07 8.27
N ALA A 198 -6.13 21.79 9.49
CA ALA A 198 -5.34 21.86 10.73
C ALA A 198 -4.37 20.69 10.92
N CYS A 199 -4.47 19.62 10.11
CA CYS A 199 -3.55 18.48 10.19
C CYS A 199 -2.13 18.85 9.74
N GLN A 200 -1.14 18.36 10.47
CA GLN A 200 0.28 18.46 10.14
C GLN A 200 0.73 17.29 9.26
N LEU A 201 0.09 16.12 9.39
CA LEU A 201 0.33 14.94 8.57
C LEU A 201 -1.00 14.32 8.10
N ILE A 202 -1.01 13.82 6.87
CA ILE A 202 -2.16 13.12 6.28
C ILE A 202 -1.69 11.76 5.77
N PHE A 203 -2.00 10.72 6.51
CA PHE A 203 -1.76 9.34 6.12
C PHE A 203 -2.92 8.79 5.32
N TYR A 204 -2.62 8.14 4.19
CA TYR A 204 -3.62 7.47 3.40
C TYR A 204 -3.18 6.09 2.91
N ARG A 205 -4.14 5.19 2.79
CA ARG A 205 -4.03 3.93 2.04
C ARG A 205 -5.21 3.83 1.11
N ALA A 206 -4.95 3.88 -0.20
CA ALA A 206 -5.99 3.76 -1.22
C ALA A 206 -5.48 2.82 -2.32
N VAL A 207 -5.95 1.57 -2.31
CA VAL A 207 -5.41 0.52 -3.19
C VAL A 207 -6.02 0.63 -4.58
N GLY A 208 -5.17 0.79 -5.61
CA GLY A 208 -5.59 0.85 -7.00
C GLY A 208 -6.19 2.20 -7.46
N PRO A 209 -6.37 2.40 -8.78
CA PRO A 209 -6.74 3.70 -9.34
C PRO A 209 -8.09 4.25 -8.86
N PHE A 210 -9.08 3.37 -8.68
CA PHE A 210 -10.44 3.76 -8.26
C PHE A 210 -10.47 4.36 -6.84
N ASN A 211 -9.85 3.70 -5.86
CA ASN A 211 -9.80 4.24 -4.50
C ASN A 211 -8.96 5.53 -4.46
N ARG A 212 -7.89 5.63 -5.26
CA ARG A 212 -7.09 6.86 -5.38
C ARG A 212 -7.87 8.01 -6.00
N SER A 213 -8.76 7.75 -6.96
CA SER A 213 -9.57 8.81 -7.57
C SER A 213 -10.58 9.42 -6.62
N MET A 214 -11.02 8.70 -5.57
CA MET A 214 -11.89 9.29 -4.53
C MET A 214 -11.20 10.42 -3.77
N LEU A 215 -9.90 10.27 -3.50
CA LEU A 215 -9.10 11.25 -2.75
C LEU A 215 -8.53 12.36 -3.64
N PHE A 216 -8.15 12.02 -4.87
CA PHE A 216 -7.28 12.86 -5.69
C PHE A 216 -7.81 13.12 -7.11
N GLY A 217 -9.01 12.64 -7.44
CA GLY A 217 -9.64 12.77 -8.75
C GLY A 217 -10.97 13.51 -8.68
N GLY A 218 -11.58 13.71 -9.84
CA GLY A 218 -12.81 14.50 -9.99
C GLY A 218 -12.54 15.99 -10.23
N LYS A 219 -13.63 16.76 -10.37
CA LYS A 219 -13.55 18.22 -10.63
C LYS A 219 -13.00 19.00 -9.42
N SER A 220 -13.34 18.53 -8.21
CA SER A 220 -12.95 19.15 -6.94
C SER A 220 -12.44 18.05 -6.00
N PRO A 221 -11.18 17.59 -6.18
CA PRO A 221 -10.64 16.53 -5.35
C PRO A 221 -10.51 17.01 -3.89
N PRO A 222 -10.85 16.16 -2.90
CA PRO A 222 -10.79 16.56 -1.49
C PRO A 222 -9.35 16.76 -1.00
N LEU A 223 -8.36 16.12 -1.64
CA LEU A 223 -6.94 16.26 -1.32
C LEU A 223 -6.13 16.61 -2.56
N ASN A 224 -5.12 17.48 -2.39
CA ASN A 224 -4.18 17.82 -3.44
C ASN A 224 -3.04 16.78 -3.50
N LYS A 225 -2.79 16.16 -4.66
CA LYS A 225 -1.69 15.17 -4.85
C LYS A 225 -0.30 15.72 -4.52
N GLY A 226 -0.11 17.04 -4.59
CA GLY A 226 1.12 17.73 -4.28
C GLY A 226 1.24 18.18 -2.83
N ASP A 227 0.24 17.92 -1.98
CA ASP A 227 0.27 18.35 -0.58
C ASP A 227 1.46 17.71 0.15
N PRO A 228 2.39 18.52 0.69
CA PRO A 228 3.61 18.02 1.32
C PRO A 228 3.35 17.24 2.61
N ARG A 229 2.13 17.28 3.17
CA ARG A 229 1.71 16.53 4.37
C ARG A 229 1.28 15.10 4.07
N LEU A 230 1.03 14.77 2.80
CA LEU A 230 0.57 13.44 2.40
C LEU A 230 1.65 12.38 2.61
N ARG A 231 1.25 11.25 3.20
CA ARG A 231 2.07 10.07 3.45
C ARG A 231 1.28 8.82 3.12
N THR A 232 1.92 7.82 2.55
CA THR A 232 1.33 6.47 2.47
C THR A 232 1.50 5.80 3.82
N VAL A 233 0.47 5.10 4.31
CA VAL A 233 0.61 4.22 5.49
C VAL A 233 1.68 3.16 5.18
N PRO A 234 2.71 3.00 6.03
CA PRO A 234 3.81 2.07 5.80
C PRO A 234 3.38 0.60 5.82
#